data_AF-A0A6C0BK77-F1
#
_entry.id   AF-A0A6C0BK77-F1
#
_cell.length_a   1.000
_cell.length_b   1.000
_cell.length_c   1.000
_cell.angle_alpha   90.00
_cell.angle_beta   90.00
_cell.angle_gamma   90.00
#
_symmetry.space_group_name_H-M   'P 1'
#
loop_
_entity.id
_entity.type
_entity.pdbx_description
1 polymer ?
#
loop_
_entity_poly.entity_id
_entity_poly.type
_entity_poly.pdbx_seq_one_letter_code
_entity_poly.pdbx_strand_id
1 'polypeptide(L)'
;MSIVIGPKGPRGPPGPTGAPGPDFTPSMTSLGSNIAIVTDQSTVNPEPGKYYRSYTSISNALSNPSIDHIIVHRTQDETIPVVTRTITITGIGTPMTLTMTGSTLSSNITIRRLSVNVVNALGTLSILDSNVSIRQTFPSSSSITLKRCTVTVDDIIPLAASSMTFQACRVTLSPIVPVLADVDANSEFISFNNDYTYLTEQLPTFVSVSIGARASSSNDIVRLPGVGPFSVFPGGSSNTFCTSMTILSDDPNLEVTDNLEAVTVNGKYSNSTYRRADWYAYPSRTITSSTVLSPTDRTIIVSGSNITITINGPGDGRDYVFSVDAGTNRSIVLGAQVISLPITPVDLKLIIIGSTLYQLAG
;
A
#
# COMPACT_ATOMS: atom_id res chain seq x y z
N MET A 1 -59.47 39.68 -13.00
CA MET A 1 -60.52 39.11 -13.86
C MET A 1 -61.07 37.87 -13.19
N SER A 2 -62.32 37.88 -12.72
CA SER A 2 -63.00 36.66 -12.23
C SER A 2 -64.02 36.21 -13.27
N ILE A 3 -64.05 34.91 -13.55
CA ILE A 3 -64.99 34.30 -14.48
C ILE A 3 -66.13 33.69 -13.65
N VAL A 4 -67.34 34.19 -13.85
CA VAL A 4 -68.56 33.59 -13.31
C VAL A 4 -68.99 32.47 -14.24
N ILE A 5 -69.01 31.23 -13.75
CA ILE A 5 -69.56 30.06 -14.45
C ILE A 5 -71.00 29.85 -13.97
N GLY A 6 -71.95 29.77 -14.91
CA GLY A 6 -73.39 29.70 -14.65
C GLY A 6 -73.88 28.45 -13.88
N PRO A 7 -75.17 28.43 -13.49
CA PRO A 7 -75.69 27.49 -12.50
C PRO A 7 -75.71 26.03 -13.01
N LYS A 8 -75.21 25.11 -12.17
CA LYS A 8 -75.27 23.65 -12.39
C LYS A 8 -76.71 23.14 -12.31
N GLY A 9 -77.14 22.34 -13.28
CA GLY A 9 -78.43 21.64 -13.27
C GLY A 9 -78.55 20.55 -12.19
N PRO A 10 -79.74 19.97 -11.99
CA PRO A 10 -80.04 19.11 -10.83
C PRO A 10 -79.28 17.78 -10.89
N ARG A 11 -78.67 17.37 -9.77
CA ARG A 11 -78.04 16.05 -9.61
C ARG A 11 -79.08 15.03 -9.18
N GLY A 12 -79.08 13.85 -9.81
CA GLY A 12 -79.88 12.69 -9.38
C GLY A 12 -79.40 12.11 -8.03
N PRO A 13 -80.18 11.20 -7.43
CA PRO A 13 -79.90 10.69 -6.09
C PRO A 13 -78.64 9.81 -6.02
N PRO A 14 -77.83 9.88 -4.95
CA PRO A 14 -76.64 9.06 -4.76
C PRO A 14 -76.98 7.57 -4.53
N GLY A 15 -76.23 6.66 -5.18
CA GLY A 15 -76.26 5.24 -4.87
C GLY A 15 -75.48 4.90 -3.58
N PRO A 16 -75.69 3.70 -2.99
CA PRO A 16 -75.05 3.33 -1.73
C PRO A 16 -73.54 3.11 -1.90
N THR A 17 -72.76 3.73 -1.02
CA THR A 17 -71.30 3.58 -0.91
C THR A 17 -70.95 2.19 -0.40
N GLY A 18 -70.15 1.43 -1.16
CA GLY A 18 -69.60 0.14 -0.74
C GLY A 18 -68.69 0.27 0.50
N ALA A 19 -68.60 -0.81 1.28
CA ALA A 19 -67.82 -0.85 2.51
C ALA A 19 -66.32 -0.55 2.23
N PRO A 20 -65.65 0.25 3.09
CA PRO A 20 -64.20 0.48 2.97
C PRO A 20 -63.47 -0.86 3.10
N GLY A 21 -62.60 -1.17 2.14
CA GLY A 21 -61.68 -2.32 2.26
C GLY A 21 -60.71 -2.11 3.43
N PRO A 22 -60.13 -3.18 3.98
CA PRO A 22 -59.17 -3.08 5.08
C PRO A 22 -57.97 -2.22 4.67
N ASP A 23 -57.54 -1.34 5.58
CA ASP A 23 -56.39 -0.45 5.37
C ASP A 23 -55.13 -1.27 5.10
N PHE A 24 -54.64 -1.21 3.85
CA PHE A 24 -53.39 -1.83 3.46
C PHE A 24 -52.22 -1.00 4.01
N THR A 25 -51.70 -1.39 5.17
CA THR A 25 -50.50 -0.81 5.80
C THR A 25 -49.36 -1.84 5.75
N PRO A 26 -48.62 -1.94 4.64
CA PRO A 26 -47.49 -2.86 4.57
C PRO A 26 -46.42 -2.44 5.58
N SER A 27 -46.05 -3.35 6.49
CA SER A 27 -44.88 -3.18 7.35
C SER A 27 -43.63 -3.21 6.49
N MET A 28 -43.05 -2.04 6.25
CA MET A 28 -41.82 -1.88 5.48
C MET A 28 -40.62 -2.09 6.42
N THR A 29 -40.13 -3.33 6.53
CA THR A 29 -38.85 -3.64 7.21
C THR A 29 -37.69 -3.00 6.44
N SER A 30 -36.88 -2.16 7.10
CA SER A 30 -35.71 -1.53 6.46
C SER A 30 -34.65 -2.59 6.12
N LEU A 31 -34.29 -2.72 4.85
CA LEU A 31 -33.29 -3.70 4.38
C LEU A 31 -31.82 -3.35 4.74
N GLY A 32 -31.56 -2.17 5.31
CA GLY A 32 -30.22 -1.74 5.72
C GLY A 32 -30.21 -0.93 7.01
N SER A 33 -30.59 -1.55 8.13
CA SER A 33 -30.54 -0.89 9.45
C SER A 33 -29.13 -0.53 9.91
N ASN A 34 -28.10 -1.10 9.26
CA ASN A 34 -26.69 -0.94 9.60
C ASN A 34 -25.91 0.05 8.71
N ILE A 35 -26.59 0.80 7.84
CA ILE A 35 -25.97 1.79 6.95
C ILE A 35 -26.44 3.21 7.32
N ALA A 36 -25.47 4.09 7.53
CA ALA A 36 -25.68 5.52 7.70
C ALA A 36 -25.20 6.29 6.46
N ILE A 37 -25.95 7.34 6.10
CA ILE A 37 -25.49 8.36 5.16
C ILE A 37 -25.31 9.67 5.93
N VAL A 38 -24.12 10.23 5.90
CA VAL A 38 -23.78 11.50 6.54
C VAL A 38 -23.74 12.60 5.50
N THR A 39 -24.54 13.64 5.67
CA THR A 39 -24.63 14.78 4.74
C THR A 39 -24.62 16.13 5.45
N ASP A 40 -24.27 17.21 4.73
CA ASP A 40 -24.27 18.57 5.28
C ASP A 40 -25.67 19.07 5.70
N GLN A 41 -26.74 18.54 5.12
CA GLN A 41 -28.12 18.95 5.43
C GLN A 41 -28.79 17.97 6.39
N SER A 42 -29.53 18.54 7.36
CA SER A 42 -30.26 17.80 8.40
C SER A 42 -31.66 17.34 7.98
N THR A 43 -32.14 17.78 6.83
CA THR A 43 -33.54 17.60 6.43
C THR A 43 -33.64 16.83 5.13
N VAL A 44 -33.68 15.51 5.23
CA VAL A 44 -34.46 14.73 4.28
C VAL A 44 -35.41 13.94 5.16
N ASN A 45 -36.68 14.37 5.22
CA ASN A 45 -37.75 13.46 5.66
C ASN A 45 -37.48 12.15 4.92
N PRO A 46 -37.35 11.00 5.61
CA PRO A 46 -37.03 9.76 4.92
C PRO A 46 -38.07 9.59 3.82
N GLU A 47 -37.64 9.73 2.55
CA GLU A 47 -38.57 9.57 1.45
C GLU A 47 -39.17 8.17 1.61
N PRO A 48 -40.50 8.02 1.53
CA PRO A 48 -41.12 6.72 1.63
C PRO A 48 -40.43 5.74 0.67
N GLY A 49 -39.79 4.70 1.21
CA GLY A 49 -39.02 3.72 0.42
C GLY A 49 -37.49 3.92 0.38
N LYS A 50 -36.91 4.96 1.00
CA LYS A 50 -35.45 5.04 1.19
C LYS A 50 -35.01 4.28 2.44
N TYR A 51 -34.10 3.32 2.26
CA TYR A 51 -33.73 2.29 3.23
C TYR A 51 -32.50 2.61 4.10
N TYR A 52 -32.11 3.88 4.23
CA TYR A 52 -30.90 4.30 4.96
C TYR A 52 -31.21 5.36 6.02
N ARG A 53 -30.38 5.43 7.07
CA ARG A 53 -30.49 6.47 8.11
C ARG A 53 -29.61 7.65 7.73
N SER A 54 -30.19 8.85 7.72
CA SER A 54 -29.45 10.09 7.44
C SER A 54 -28.96 10.71 8.73
N TYR A 55 -27.72 11.19 8.73
CA TYR A 55 -27.09 11.86 9.85
C TYR A 55 -26.40 13.15 9.36
N THR A 56 -26.25 14.12 10.24
CA THR A 56 -25.53 15.38 9.97
C THR A 56 -24.05 15.33 10.35
N SER A 57 -23.65 14.31 11.10
CA SER A 57 -22.27 14.09 11.53
C SER A 57 -21.98 12.60 11.65
N ILE A 58 -20.71 12.23 11.47
CA ILE A 58 -20.21 10.88 11.66
C ILE A 58 -20.35 10.48 13.13
N SER A 59 -20.12 11.42 14.04
CA SER A 59 -20.28 11.22 15.49
C SER A 59 -21.70 10.75 15.85
N ASN A 60 -22.73 11.35 15.25
CA ASN A 60 -24.13 10.95 15.46
C ASN A 60 -24.44 9.58 14.83
N ALA A 61 -23.81 9.25 13.71
CA ALA A 61 -23.94 7.93 13.11
C ALA A 61 -23.27 6.85 13.97
N LEU A 62 -22.10 7.15 14.53
CA LEU A 62 -21.32 6.24 15.39
C LEU A 62 -22.04 5.93 16.71
N SER A 63 -22.79 6.89 17.27
CA SER A 63 -23.55 6.69 18.51
C SER A 63 -24.69 5.67 18.37
N ASN A 64 -25.12 5.37 17.15
CA ASN A 64 -26.08 4.31 16.89
C ASN A 64 -25.35 2.95 16.78
N PRO A 65 -25.51 2.04 17.75
CA PRO A 65 -24.75 0.78 17.80
C PRO A 65 -25.08 -0.18 16.64
N SER A 66 -26.20 0.04 15.93
CA SER A 66 -26.58 -0.79 14.78
C SER A 66 -25.82 -0.48 13.49
N ILE A 67 -25.11 0.66 13.40
CA ILE A 67 -24.53 1.18 12.14
C ILE A 67 -23.10 0.70 11.94
N ASP A 68 -22.84 -0.27 11.07
CA ASP A 68 -21.47 -0.74 10.81
C ASP A 68 -20.81 -0.04 9.62
N HIS A 69 -21.60 0.61 8.77
CA HIS A 69 -21.15 1.27 7.56
C HIS A 69 -21.65 2.71 7.49
N ILE A 70 -20.74 3.64 7.26
CA ILE A 70 -21.02 5.06 7.13
C ILE A 70 -20.57 5.54 5.75
N ILE A 71 -21.51 6.03 4.96
CA ILE A 71 -21.27 6.68 3.68
C ILE A 71 -21.28 8.18 3.91
N VAL A 72 -20.21 8.86 3.52
CA VAL A 72 -19.99 10.26 3.80
C VAL A 72 -20.11 11.07 2.52
N HIS A 73 -21.13 11.91 2.44
CA HIS A 73 -21.35 12.90 1.39
C HIS A 73 -21.49 14.27 2.05
N ARG A 74 -20.39 14.69 2.68
CA ARG A 74 -20.31 15.88 3.54
C ARG A 74 -19.06 16.66 3.15
N THR A 75 -19.11 17.98 3.26
CA THR A 75 -18.00 18.89 2.93
C THR A 75 -17.26 19.41 4.16
N GLN A 76 -17.88 19.37 5.33
CA GLN A 76 -17.28 19.85 6.57
C GLN A 76 -16.39 18.80 7.21
N ASP A 77 -15.17 19.21 7.58
CA ASP A 77 -14.22 18.40 8.34
C ASP A 77 -14.81 17.93 9.68
N GLU A 78 -14.38 16.77 10.14
CA GLU A 78 -14.87 16.20 11.39
C GLU A 78 -13.75 15.45 12.14
N THR A 79 -13.72 15.64 13.45
CA THR A 79 -12.91 14.81 14.36
C THR A 79 -13.74 13.60 14.78
N ILE A 80 -13.20 12.41 14.53
CA ILE A 80 -13.89 11.16 14.87
C ILE A 80 -13.80 10.93 16.39
N PRO A 81 -14.90 10.60 17.08
CA PRO A 81 -14.87 10.24 18.50
C PRO A 81 -14.33 8.82 18.71
N VAL A 82 -14.26 8.36 19.96
CA VAL A 82 -13.86 6.98 20.25
C VAL A 82 -14.80 5.96 19.62
N VAL A 83 -14.23 5.06 18.84
CA VAL A 83 -14.90 3.95 18.18
C VAL A 83 -14.51 2.66 18.88
N THR A 84 -15.51 2.02 19.47
CA THR A 84 -15.37 0.79 20.26
C THR A 84 -15.87 -0.46 19.54
N ARG A 85 -16.12 -0.34 18.24
CA ARG A 85 -16.64 -1.42 17.40
C ARG A 85 -16.07 -1.33 15.99
N THR A 86 -16.17 -2.42 15.24
CA THR A 86 -15.72 -2.43 13.85
C THR A 86 -16.60 -1.50 13.01
N ILE A 87 -16.00 -0.56 12.29
CA ILE A 87 -16.73 0.39 11.43
C ILE A 87 -16.03 0.54 10.08
N THR A 88 -16.82 0.70 9.02
CA THR A 88 -16.33 1.13 7.70
C THR A 88 -16.87 2.51 7.38
N ILE A 89 -15.98 3.45 7.08
CA ILE A 89 -16.32 4.83 6.68
C ILE A 89 -15.85 5.04 5.24
N THR A 90 -16.77 5.41 4.36
CA THR A 90 -16.49 5.58 2.92
C THR A 90 -16.94 6.95 2.45
N GLY A 91 -16.01 7.74 1.91
CA GLY A 91 -16.32 8.99 1.24
C GLY A 91 -16.89 8.79 -0.15
N ILE A 92 -17.87 9.62 -0.49
CA ILE A 92 -18.38 9.79 -1.84
C ILE A 92 -18.40 11.30 -2.14
N GLY A 93 -17.75 11.72 -3.23
CA GLY A 93 -17.75 13.12 -3.64
C GLY A 93 -16.61 13.95 -3.04
N THR A 94 -16.93 15.16 -2.58
CA THR A 94 -15.97 16.20 -2.20
C THR A 94 -15.13 15.83 -0.99
N PRO A 95 -13.84 16.22 -0.97
CA PRO A 95 -12.92 15.85 0.10
C PRO A 95 -13.23 16.63 1.37
N MET A 96 -13.86 15.96 2.34
CA MET A 96 -13.74 16.37 3.74
C MET A 96 -12.55 15.66 4.39
N THR A 97 -11.99 16.30 5.41
CA THR A 97 -10.90 15.75 6.21
C THR A 97 -11.45 15.13 7.50
N LEU A 98 -11.15 13.86 7.71
CA LEU A 98 -11.37 13.16 8.97
C LEU A 98 -10.13 13.28 9.84
N THR A 99 -10.27 13.91 11.00
CA THR A 99 -9.20 13.93 12.00
C THR A 99 -9.40 12.80 13.00
N MET A 100 -8.38 11.97 13.16
CA MET A 100 -8.35 10.87 14.12
C MET A 100 -7.36 11.20 15.23
N THR A 101 -7.81 11.14 16.49
CA THR A 101 -6.97 11.45 17.65
C THR A 101 -6.72 10.21 18.53
N GLY A 102 -5.59 10.16 19.25
CA GLY A 102 -5.07 9.01 20.04
C GLY A 102 -6.06 8.08 20.72
N SER A 103 -7.11 8.61 21.34
CA SER A 103 -8.10 7.81 22.07
C SER A 103 -9.13 7.09 21.18
N THR A 104 -9.11 7.29 19.86
CA THR A 104 -10.30 7.08 19.03
C THR A 104 -10.56 5.65 18.59
N LEU A 105 -9.67 4.70 18.90
CA LEU A 105 -9.66 3.39 18.26
C LEU A 105 -9.34 2.28 19.26
N SER A 106 -10.37 1.59 19.73
CA SER A 106 -10.21 0.31 20.44
C SER A 106 -10.66 -0.87 19.58
N SER A 107 -10.80 -0.66 18.27
CA SER A 107 -11.44 -1.59 17.34
C SER A 107 -10.95 -1.39 15.92
N ASN A 108 -11.39 -2.29 15.02
CA ASN A 108 -10.97 -2.29 13.63
C ASN A 108 -11.73 -1.22 12.83
N ILE A 109 -11.04 -0.20 12.34
CA ILE A 109 -11.63 0.80 11.45
C ILE A 109 -11.12 0.63 10.03
N THR A 110 -12.03 0.70 9.07
CA THR A 110 -11.69 0.85 7.66
C THR A 110 -12.14 2.21 7.13
N ILE A 111 -11.24 2.99 6.55
CA ILE A 111 -11.53 4.29 5.91
C ILE A 111 -11.22 4.20 4.42
N ARG A 112 -12.12 4.74 3.58
CA ARG A 112 -11.97 4.72 2.12
C ARG A 112 -12.34 6.04 1.49
N ARG A 113 -11.58 6.48 0.48
CA ARG A 113 -11.91 7.63 -0.39
C ARG A 113 -12.16 8.93 0.37
N LEU A 114 -11.35 9.20 1.39
CA LEU A 114 -11.44 10.41 2.19
C LEU A 114 -10.06 11.05 2.36
N SER A 115 -10.03 12.30 2.80
CA SER A 115 -8.83 12.88 3.39
C SER A 115 -8.81 12.53 4.88
N VAL A 116 -7.68 12.05 5.39
CA VAL A 116 -7.53 11.61 6.78
C VAL A 116 -6.31 12.27 7.39
N ASN A 117 -6.47 12.92 8.53
CA ASN A 117 -5.38 13.39 9.37
C ASN A 117 -5.26 12.44 10.57
N VAL A 118 -4.16 11.70 10.65
CA VAL A 118 -3.90 10.72 11.69
C VAL A 118 -2.99 11.35 12.74
N VAL A 119 -3.55 11.61 13.92
CA VAL A 119 -2.89 12.25 15.07
C VAL A 119 -2.94 11.31 16.26
N ASN A 120 -2.01 10.35 16.30
CA ASN A 120 -2.03 9.20 17.21
C ASN A 120 -3.24 8.28 16.92
N ALA A 121 -2.99 7.07 16.43
CA ALA A 121 -4.03 6.06 16.23
C ALA A 121 -3.72 4.85 17.11
N LEU A 122 -4.72 4.37 17.86
CA LEU A 122 -4.68 3.11 18.60
C LEU A 122 -5.35 1.99 17.80
N GLY A 123 -5.14 0.72 18.14
CA GLY A 123 -5.87 -0.40 17.54
C GLY A 123 -5.59 -0.60 16.04
N THR A 124 -6.54 -1.20 15.31
CA THR A 124 -6.35 -1.57 13.90
C THR A 124 -7.01 -0.56 12.96
N LEU A 125 -6.21 0.12 12.14
CA LEU A 125 -6.68 1.11 11.17
C LEU A 125 -6.26 0.70 9.75
N SER A 126 -7.24 0.52 8.87
CA SER A 126 -7.02 0.24 7.45
C SER A 126 -7.54 1.40 6.62
N ILE A 127 -6.66 2.10 5.91
CA ILE A 127 -7.02 3.22 5.03
C ILE A 127 -6.73 2.82 3.59
N LEU A 128 -7.71 3.00 2.72
CA LEU A 128 -7.61 2.64 1.31
C LEU A 128 -8.01 3.79 0.40
N ASP A 129 -7.32 3.95 -0.72
CA ASP A 129 -7.72 4.86 -1.80
C ASP A 129 -7.97 6.31 -1.28
N SER A 130 -7.12 6.80 -0.37
CA SER A 130 -7.36 8.01 0.43
C SER A 130 -6.13 8.94 0.43
N ASN A 131 -6.36 10.20 0.80
CA ASN A 131 -5.28 11.13 1.13
C ASN A 131 -5.04 11.06 2.64
N VAL A 132 -3.80 10.93 3.08
CA VAL A 132 -3.45 10.74 4.50
C VAL A 132 -2.37 11.73 4.89
N SER A 133 -2.57 12.48 5.97
CA SER A 133 -1.51 13.22 6.66
C SER A 133 -1.22 12.52 7.98
N ILE A 134 0.05 12.22 8.24
CA ILE A 134 0.54 11.60 9.47
C ILE A 134 1.40 12.62 10.18
N ARG A 135 1.04 12.95 11.43
CA ARG A 135 1.66 14.05 12.17
C ARG A 135 2.26 13.65 13.53
N GLN A 136 2.18 12.38 13.96
CA GLN A 136 2.62 12.00 15.30
C GLN A 136 2.68 10.49 15.58
N THR A 137 3.12 10.18 16.81
CA THR A 137 3.43 8.89 17.43
C THR A 137 2.30 7.85 17.39
N PHE A 138 2.64 6.60 17.10
CA PHE A 138 1.72 5.47 17.30
C PHE A 138 1.99 4.84 18.66
N PRO A 139 1.02 4.88 19.61
CA PRO A 139 1.19 4.23 20.90
C PRO A 139 1.19 2.72 20.74
N SER A 140 1.68 2.02 21.77
CA SER A 140 1.77 0.55 21.80
C SER A 140 0.52 -0.18 21.37
N SER A 141 0.70 -1.29 20.65
CA SER A 141 -0.37 -2.21 20.21
C SER A 141 -1.28 -1.67 19.11
N SER A 142 -0.72 -0.87 18.21
CA SER A 142 -1.44 -0.33 17.04
C SER A 142 -1.05 -1.08 15.77
N SER A 143 -2.00 -1.26 14.84
CA SER A 143 -1.75 -1.86 13.53
C SER A 143 -2.37 -1.00 12.43
N ILE A 144 -1.51 -0.41 11.60
CA ILE A 144 -1.95 0.56 10.59
C ILE A 144 -1.59 0.03 9.21
N THR A 145 -2.55 0.04 8.31
CA THR A 145 -2.38 -0.41 6.94
C THR A 145 -2.88 0.67 6.00
N LEU A 146 -1.99 1.20 5.16
CA LEU A 146 -2.33 2.13 4.08
C LEU A 146 -2.18 1.42 2.74
N LYS A 147 -3.23 1.45 1.91
CA LYS A 147 -3.24 0.83 0.58
C LYS A 147 -3.67 1.82 -0.48
N ARG A 148 -2.85 2.01 -1.52
CA ARG A 148 -3.16 2.92 -2.64
C ARG A 148 -3.50 4.34 -2.16
N CYS A 149 -2.78 4.82 -1.15
CA CYS A 149 -2.99 6.13 -0.56
C CYS A 149 -1.95 7.14 -1.06
N THR A 150 -2.31 8.41 -1.04
CA THR A 150 -1.35 9.52 -1.09
C THR A 150 -1.08 9.97 0.33
N VAL A 151 0.14 9.81 0.81
CA VAL A 151 0.52 10.00 2.22
C VAL A 151 1.49 11.17 2.32
N THR A 152 1.23 12.09 3.25
CA THR A 152 2.16 13.13 3.68
C THR A 152 2.59 12.84 5.10
N VAL A 153 3.89 12.73 5.33
CA VAL A 153 4.48 12.46 6.64
C VAL A 153 5.17 13.74 7.10
N ASP A 154 4.58 14.39 8.12
CA ASP A 154 5.03 15.69 8.62
C ASP A 154 6.03 15.56 9.79
N ASP A 155 6.10 14.38 10.41
CA ASP A 155 7.01 14.05 11.52
C ASP A 155 7.45 12.58 11.42
N ILE A 156 8.54 12.21 12.10
CA ILE A 156 9.01 10.82 12.18
C ILE A 156 7.87 9.93 12.71
N ILE A 157 7.75 8.72 12.16
CA ILE A 157 6.77 7.73 12.62
C ILE A 157 7.40 6.77 13.64
N PRO A 158 7.26 6.99 14.95
CA PRO A 158 7.71 6.03 15.95
C PRO A 158 6.72 4.87 16.04
N LEU A 159 7.23 3.65 15.98
CA LEU A 159 6.51 2.40 16.18
C LEU A 159 7.04 1.72 17.44
N ALA A 160 6.30 1.85 18.54
CA ALA A 160 6.54 1.11 19.78
C ALA A 160 5.56 -0.06 19.88
N ALA A 161 6.04 -1.31 19.91
CA ALA A 161 5.22 -2.53 19.93
C ALA A 161 4.00 -2.47 18.97
N SER A 162 4.20 -1.99 17.74
CA SER A 162 3.14 -1.67 16.78
C SER A 162 3.54 -2.09 15.36
N SER A 163 2.56 -2.25 14.48
CA SER A 163 2.79 -2.56 13.07
C SER A 163 2.29 -1.48 12.13
N MET A 164 3.07 -1.21 11.08
CA MET A 164 2.68 -0.33 10.00
C MET A 164 2.97 -0.99 8.65
N THR A 165 2.01 -0.90 7.74
CA THR A 165 2.13 -1.40 6.37
C THR A 165 1.77 -0.33 5.36
N PHE A 166 2.69 -0.05 4.44
CA PHE A 166 2.43 0.75 3.24
C PHE A 166 2.44 -0.16 2.01
N GLN A 167 1.36 -0.10 1.23
CA GLN A 167 1.21 -0.89 0.02
C GLN A 167 0.72 -0.03 -1.14
N ALA A 168 1.48 0.01 -2.24
CA ALA A 168 1.11 0.75 -3.45
C ALA A 168 0.79 2.24 -3.19
N CYS A 169 1.43 2.86 -2.20
CA CYS A 169 1.21 4.23 -1.79
C CYS A 169 2.21 5.19 -2.47
N ARG A 170 1.81 6.46 -2.55
CA ARG A 170 2.71 7.58 -2.85
C ARG A 170 2.95 8.34 -1.56
N VAL A 171 4.17 8.37 -1.06
CA VAL A 171 4.52 8.91 0.25
C VAL A 171 5.44 10.11 0.07
N THR A 172 5.08 11.25 0.62
CA THR A 172 5.90 12.46 0.64
C THR A 172 6.31 12.76 2.07
N LEU A 173 7.61 12.87 2.32
CA LEU A 173 8.17 13.21 3.63
C LEU A 173 8.51 14.70 3.66
N SER A 174 8.07 15.38 4.70
CA SER A 174 8.33 16.80 4.95
C SER A 174 9.84 17.09 5.07
N PRO A 175 10.30 18.32 4.76
CA PRO A 175 11.74 18.66 4.80
C PRO A 175 12.43 18.45 6.15
N ILE A 176 11.67 18.42 7.24
CA ILE A 176 12.18 18.23 8.61
C ILE A 176 12.27 16.75 9.01
N VAL A 177 11.83 15.82 8.16
CA VAL A 177 11.75 14.39 8.47
C VAL A 177 12.86 13.66 7.73
N PRO A 178 14.04 13.47 8.35
CA PRO A 178 15.13 12.71 7.75
C PRO A 178 14.87 11.20 7.77
N VAL A 179 14.00 10.71 8.66
CA VAL A 179 13.71 9.29 8.86
C VAL A 179 12.21 9.04 8.70
N LEU A 180 11.79 8.10 7.84
CA LEU A 180 10.36 7.79 7.68
C LEU A 180 9.74 7.25 8.97
N ALA A 181 10.39 6.24 9.54
CA ALA A 181 9.91 5.54 10.72
C ALA A 181 11.05 5.10 11.64
N ASP A 182 10.78 5.08 12.94
CA ASP A 182 11.66 4.53 13.97
C ASP A 182 10.98 3.31 14.59
N VAL A 183 11.57 2.14 14.41
CA VAL A 183 10.93 0.85 14.68
C VAL A 183 11.57 0.19 15.88
N ASP A 184 10.88 0.26 17.03
CA ASP A 184 11.34 -0.32 18.29
C ASP A 184 11.19 -1.85 18.34
N ALA A 185 11.77 -2.46 19.37
CA ALA A 185 11.63 -3.89 19.63
C ALA A 185 10.15 -4.33 19.64
N ASN A 186 9.88 -5.48 19.02
CA ASN A 186 8.53 -6.04 18.84
C ASN A 186 7.59 -5.22 17.92
N SER A 187 8.12 -4.23 17.19
CA SER A 187 7.40 -3.54 16.12
C SER A 187 7.72 -4.11 14.75
N GLU A 188 6.84 -3.84 13.79
CA GLU A 188 6.97 -4.27 12.41
C GLU A 188 6.67 -3.14 11.42
N PHE A 189 7.58 -2.93 10.47
CA PHE A 189 7.34 -2.06 9.32
C PHE A 189 7.40 -2.87 8.02
N ILE A 190 6.36 -2.77 7.19
CA ILE A 190 6.29 -3.45 5.89
C ILE A 190 6.01 -2.41 4.80
N SER A 191 6.87 -2.39 3.79
CA SER A 191 6.71 -1.55 2.60
C SER A 191 6.76 -2.40 1.33
N PHE A 192 5.77 -2.22 0.46
CA PHE A 192 5.70 -2.92 -0.82
C PHE A 192 5.10 -2.07 -1.95
N ASN A 193 5.83 -1.96 -3.06
CA ASN A 193 5.43 -1.24 -4.29
C ASN A 193 5.10 0.25 -4.06
N ASN A 194 5.78 0.94 -3.15
CA ASN A 194 5.51 2.34 -2.86
C ASN A 194 6.45 3.30 -3.63
N ASP A 195 6.05 4.55 -3.81
CA ASP A 195 6.88 5.64 -4.34
C ASP A 195 7.05 6.70 -3.23
N TYR A 196 8.27 6.85 -2.72
CA TYR A 196 8.65 7.76 -1.65
C TYR A 196 9.36 8.98 -2.24
N THR A 197 8.98 10.17 -1.78
CA THR A 197 9.64 11.44 -2.10
C THR A 197 10.09 12.11 -0.83
N TYR A 198 11.40 12.26 -0.67
CA TYR A 198 12.00 13.03 0.41
C TYR A 198 12.16 14.48 -0.03
N LEU A 199 11.71 15.41 0.82
CA LEU A 199 11.91 16.84 0.61
C LEU A 199 13.00 17.43 1.53
N THR A 200 13.66 16.57 2.31
CA THR A 200 14.67 16.98 3.28
C THR A 200 16.03 17.21 2.62
N GLU A 201 16.75 18.22 3.11
CA GLU A 201 18.17 18.47 2.81
C GLU A 201 19.09 17.89 3.89
N GLN A 202 18.55 17.16 4.86
CA GLN A 202 19.32 16.42 5.85
C GLN A 202 19.69 15.03 5.32
N LEU A 203 20.66 14.37 5.98
CA LEU A 203 21.03 12.99 5.64
C LEU A 203 19.82 12.07 5.78
N PRO A 204 19.28 11.52 4.67
CA PRO A 204 18.06 10.77 4.72
C PRO A 204 18.33 9.32 5.14
N THR A 205 17.43 8.81 5.98
CA THR A 205 17.32 7.40 6.33
C THR A 205 15.93 6.93 5.92
N PHE A 206 15.84 5.72 5.37
CA PHE A 206 14.54 5.11 5.12
C PHE A 206 13.86 4.80 6.46
N VAL A 207 14.31 3.78 7.18
CA VAL A 207 13.69 3.35 8.44
C VAL A 207 14.77 3.02 9.47
N SER A 208 14.72 3.67 10.64
CA SER A 208 15.56 3.31 11.79
C SER A 208 15.01 2.04 12.47
N VAL A 209 15.87 1.09 12.83
CA VAL A 209 15.44 -0.22 13.35
C VAL A 209 16.23 -0.61 14.60
N SER A 210 15.50 -0.82 15.70
CA SER A 210 16.05 -1.33 16.96
C SER A 210 16.21 -2.86 16.98
N ILE A 211 17.03 -3.38 17.89
CA ILE A 211 17.18 -4.83 18.09
C ILE A 211 15.83 -5.47 18.46
N GLY A 212 15.47 -6.55 17.77
CA GLY A 212 14.20 -7.26 18.00
C GLY A 212 13.00 -6.69 17.22
N ALA A 213 13.20 -5.61 16.45
CA ALA A 213 12.24 -5.11 15.48
C ALA A 213 12.30 -5.89 14.16
N ARG A 214 11.29 -5.70 13.32
CA ARG A 214 11.23 -6.23 11.94
C ARG A 214 10.96 -5.09 10.97
N ALA A 215 11.72 -5.03 9.89
CA ALA A 215 11.47 -4.08 8.82
C ALA A 215 11.68 -4.75 7.47
N SER A 216 10.76 -4.52 6.53
CA SER A 216 10.91 -5.05 5.17
C SER A 216 10.49 -4.03 4.13
N SER A 217 11.22 -4.03 3.02
CA SER A 217 10.95 -3.22 1.84
C SER A 217 11.11 -4.05 0.58
N SER A 218 10.21 -3.87 -0.38
CA SER A 218 10.24 -4.62 -1.64
C SER A 218 9.58 -3.83 -2.76
N ASN A 219 10.30 -3.73 -3.89
CA ASN A 219 9.92 -2.99 -5.09
C ASN A 219 9.54 -1.53 -4.81
N ASP A 220 10.21 -0.90 -3.85
CA ASP A 220 9.97 0.50 -3.50
C ASP A 220 10.85 1.42 -4.35
N ILE A 221 10.31 2.59 -4.67
CA ILE A 221 11.03 3.69 -5.33
C ILE A 221 11.24 4.79 -4.29
N VAL A 222 12.46 5.28 -4.14
CA VAL A 222 12.80 6.39 -3.25
C VAL A 222 13.42 7.52 -4.08
N ARG A 223 12.88 8.73 -3.94
CA ARG A 223 13.36 9.93 -4.63
C ARG A 223 14.01 10.86 -3.61
N LEU A 224 15.28 11.20 -3.85
CA LEU A 224 16.09 12.02 -2.97
C LEU A 224 16.54 13.29 -3.70
N PRO A 225 16.57 14.47 -3.04
CA PRO A 225 16.96 15.73 -3.66
C PRO A 225 18.49 15.92 -3.78
N GLY A 226 19.28 14.84 -3.83
CA GLY A 226 20.74 14.90 -4.02
C GLY A 226 21.57 15.07 -2.75
N VAL A 227 21.13 14.53 -1.62
CA VAL A 227 21.74 14.76 -0.30
C VAL A 227 22.48 13.52 0.22
N GLY A 228 23.80 13.61 0.36
CA GLY A 228 24.67 12.77 1.20
C GLY A 228 24.49 11.24 1.11
N PRO A 229 25.10 10.44 2.00
CA PRO A 229 24.80 9.01 2.07
C PRO A 229 23.34 8.77 2.50
N PHE A 230 22.73 7.74 1.93
CA PHE A 230 21.40 7.25 2.30
C PHE A 230 21.49 5.89 2.98
N SER A 231 20.83 5.74 4.12
CA SER A 231 20.76 4.46 4.85
C SER A 231 19.34 3.92 4.81
N VAL A 232 19.16 2.61 4.64
CA VAL A 232 17.83 2.01 4.51
C VAL A 232 17.34 1.44 5.85
N PHE A 233 18.17 0.67 6.53
CA PHE A 233 17.88 0.05 7.82
C PHE A 233 19.09 0.13 8.77
N PRO A 234 19.53 1.35 9.16
CA PRO A 234 20.67 1.49 10.05
C PRO A 234 20.38 0.77 11.38
N GLY A 235 21.37 0.03 11.87
CA GLY A 235 21.23 -0.77 13.09
C GLY A 235 20.42 -2.06 12.92
N GLY A 236 19.98 -2.37 11.69
CA GLY A 236 19.19 -3.54 11.36
C GLY A 236 19.83 -4.86 11.81
N SER A 237 19.01 -5.73 12.40
CA SER A 237 19.36 -7.11 12.75
C SER A 237 19.08 -8.09 11.60
N SER A 238 19.20 -9.39 11.82
CA SER A 238 18.85 -10.45 10.84
C SER A 238 17.39 -10.44 10.37
N ASN A 239 16.54 -9.58 10.94
CA ASN A 239 15.12 -9.48 10.63
C ASN A 239 14.77 -8.25 9.77
N THR A 240 15.77 -7.67 9.10
CA THR A 240 15.59 -6.57 8.16
C THR A 240 15.85 -7.06 6.74
N PHE A 241 14.94 -6.78 5.81
CA PHE A 241 15.00 -7.30 4.44
C PHE A 241 14.68 -6.22 3.41
N CYS A 242 15.51 -6.11 2.36
CA CYS A 242 15.26 -5.25 1.22
C CYS A 242 15.53 -6.03 -0.06
N THR A 243 14.46 -6.47 -0.74
CA THR A 243 14.53 -7.41 -1.88
C THR A 243 14.64 -6.72 -3.25
N SER A 244 14.33 -5.41 -3.33
CA SER A 244 14.45 -4.59 -4.53
C SER A 244 14.07 -3.15 -4.17
N MET A 245 15.03 -2.24 -4.13
CA MET A 245 14.74 -0.80 -3.97
C MET A 245 15.41 -0.02 -5.10
N THR A 246 14.66 0.89 -5.71
CA THR A 246 15.19 1.83 -6.70
C THR A 246 15.28 3.21 -6.07
N ILE A 247 16.48 3.77 -6.01
CA ILE A 247 16.73 5.11 -5.54
C ILE A 247 17.01 6.00 -6.75
N LEU A 248 16.24 7.07 -6.86
CA LEU A 248 16.43 8.13 -7.83
C LEU A 248 16.96 9.34 -7.07
N SER A 249 18.18 9.75 -7.37
CA SER A 249 18.85 10.86 -6.69
C SER A 249 19.44 11.81 -7.70
N ASP A 250 19.40 13.10 -7.40
CA ASP A 250 20.12 14.10 -8.18
C ASP A 250 21.64 14.02 -7.97
N ASP A 251 22.10 13.33 -6.92
CA ASP A 251 23.52 13.02 -6.72
C ASP A 251 23.89 11.72 -7.47
N PRO A 252 24.70 11.80 -8.54
CA PRO A 252 25.12 10.63 -9.30
C PRO A 252 26.11 9.72 -8.56
N ASN A 253 26.68 10.18 -7.44
CA ASN A 253 27.65 9.46 -6.61
C ASN A 253 27.08 9.06 -5.25
N LEU A 254 25.75 9.12 -5.07
CA LEU A 254 25.07 8.78 -3.83
C LEU A 254 25.55 7.40 -3.31
N GLU A 255 26.09 7.39 -2.10
CA GLU A 255 26.42 6.17 -1.38
C GLU A 255 25.18 5.66 -0.64
N VAL A 256 24.88 4.38 -0.78
CA VAL A 256 23.84 3.72 0.02
C VAL A 256 24.52 2.75 0.96
N THR A 257 24.34 2.98 2.26
CA THR A 257 24.99 2.23 3.32
C THR A 257 23.97 1.33 4.00
N ASP A 258 24.07 0.01 3.85
CA ASP A 258 23.46 -1.02 4.72
C ASP A 258 23.69 -2.44 4.16
N ASN A 259 23.36 -3.47 4.95
CA ASN A 259 23.35 -4.88 4.52
C ASN A 259 22.04 -5.21 3.78
N LEU A 260 21.93 -4.82 2.51
CA LEU A 260 20.73 -4.97 1.70
C LEU A 260 20.94 -5.99 0.57
N GLU A 261 19.89 -6.67 0.13
CA GLU A 261 20.01 -7.71 -0.91
C GLU A 261 20.11 -7.09 -2.31
N ALA A 262 19.32 -6.07 -2.63
CA ALA A 262 19.38 -5.39 -3.93
C ALA A 262 18.89 -3.94 -3.86
N VAL A 263 19.81 -3.00 -4.08
CA VAL A 263 19.50 -1.57 -4.26
C VAL A 263 20.12 -1.07 -5.56
N THR A 264 19.32 -0.37 -6.36
CA THR A 264 19.79 0.35 -7.55
C THR A 264 19.64 1.84 -7.35
N VAL A 265 20.70 2.60 -7.59
CA VAL A 265 20.78 4.06 -7.52
C VAL A 265 20.94 4.60 -8.93
N ASN A 266 19.97 5.34 -9.44
CA ASN A 266 20.01 5.92 -10.79
C ASN A 266 20.34 4.89 -11.88
N GLY A 267 19.84 3.65 -11.72
CA GLY A 267 20.13 2.54 -12.63
C GLY A 267 21.52 1.89 -12.47
N LYS A 268 22.33 2.33 -11.51
CA LYS A 268 23.62 1.72 -11.12
C LYS A 268 23.48 0.99 -9.79
N TYR A 269 24.18 -0.11 -9.58
CA TYR A 269 24.20 -0.76 -8.25
C TYR A 269 25.14 0.02 -7.32
N SER A 270 24.70 0.33 -6.09
CA SER A 270 25.53 1.00 -5.07
C SER A 270 26.45 0.01 -4.35
N ASN A 271 27.45 0.52 -3.61
CA ASN A 271 28.40 -0.24 -2.76
C ASN A 271 27.73 -0.96 -1.57
N SER A 272 26.52 -1.51 -1.72
CA SER A 272 25.92 -2.40 -0.75
C SER A 272 26.86 -3.58 -0.50
N THR A 273 27.21 -3.85 0.77
CA THR A 273 27.64 -5.19 1.17
C THR A 273 26.47 -6.09 0.86
N TYR A 274 26.53 -6.71 -0.31
CA TYR A 274 25.60 -7.74 -0.68
C TYR A 274 25.71 -8.81 0.40
N ARG A 275 24.76 -8.86 1.34
CA ARG A 275 24.65 -10.03 2.21
C ARG A 275 24.11 -11.16 1.36
N ARG A 276 25.04 -12.07 1.08
CA ARG A 276 24.96 -13.34 0.37
C ARG A 276 23.97 -14.35 1.01
N ALA A 277 23.03 -13.89 1.83
CA ALA A 277 21.95 -14.68 2.42
C ALA A 277 20.67 -14.06 1.86
N ASP A 278 20.07 -14.53 0.76
CA ASP A 278 19.88 -15.93 0.41
C ASP A 278 19.87 -16.21 -1.11
N TRP A 279 21.05 -16.22 -1.76
CA TRP A 279 21.14 -16.68 -3.17
C TRP A 279 20.99 -18.21 -3.25
N TYR A 280 21.16 -18.84 -2.10
CA TYR A 280 20.95 -20.25 -1.83
C TYR A 280 19.50 -20.56 -1.41
N ALA A 281 18.59 -19.57 -1.27
CA ALA A 281 17.17 -19.87 -1.07
C ALA A 281 16.48 -20.38 -2.34
N TYR A 282 17.03 -20.07 -3.51
CA TYR A 282 16.63 -20.75 -4.74
C TYR A 282 17.37 -22.07 -4.86
N PRO A 283 16.68 -23.20 -5.10
CA PRO A 283 17.32 -24.49 -5.32
C PRO A 283 18.40 -24.37 -6.38
N SER A 284 19.62 -24.78 -6.05
CA SER A 284 20.70 -24.86 -7.03
C SER A 284 20.44 -26.01 -7.98
N ARG A 285 20.69 -25.77 -9.27
CA ARG A 285 20.57 -26.80 -10.29
C ARG A 285 21.92 -27.01 -10.96
N THR A 286 22.44 -28.23 -10.86
CA THR A 286 23.64 -28.64 -11.61
C THR A 286 23.24 -29.11 -13.00
N ILE A 287 23.93 -28.58 -14.00
CA ILE A 287 23.75 -28.85 -15.41
C ILE A 287 25.05 -29.44 -15.96
N THR A 288 24.95 -30.66 -16.48
CA THR A 288 26.06 -31.39 -17.11
C THR A 288 25.85 -31.63 -18.61
N SER A 289 24.71 -31.19 -19.14
CA SER A 289 24.34 -31.30 -20.56
C SER A 289 23.41 -30.15 -20.95
N SER A 290 23.30 -29.85 -22.24
CA SER A 290 22.46 -28.75 -22.76
C SER A 290 21.02 -28.86 -22.27
N THR A 291 20.42 -27.74 -21.86
CA THR A 291 19.07 -27.72 -21.27
C THR A 291 18.40 -26.36 -21.43
N VAL A 292 17.10 -26.33 -21.15
CA VAL A 292 16.30 -25.11 -21.03
C VAL A 292 16.06 -24.82 -19.56
N LEU A 293 16.29 -23.58 -19.14
CA LEU A 293 16.03 -23.15 -17.77
C LEU A 293 14.53 -23.01 -17.52
N SER A 294 14.10 -23.53 -16.38
CA SER A 294 12.73 -23.34 -15.91
C SER A 294 12.54 -21.90 -15.40
N PRO A 295 11.29 -21.40 -15.32
CA PRO A 295 11.02 -20.09 -14.75
C PRO A 295 11.43 -19.94 -13.28
N THR A 296 11.68 -21.05 -12.57
CA THR A 296 12.12 -21.07 -11.17
C THR A 296 13.63 -21.22 -11.01
N ASP A 297 14.36 -21.54 -12.08
CA ASP A 297 15.82 -21.67 -12.03
C ASP A 297 16.45 -20.27 -11.90
N ARG A 298 17.28 -20.08 -10.87
CA ARG A 298 17.97 -18.82 -10.57
C ARG A 298 19.46 -19.03 -10.28
N THR A 299 19.80 -20.15 -9.64
CA THR A 299 21.18 -20.53 -9.31
C THR A 299 21.56 -21.80 -10.06
N ILE A 300 22.52 -21.67 -10.97
CA ILE A 300 22.89 -22.70 -11.94
C ILE A 300 24.37 -23.03 -11.79
N ILE A 301 24.68 -24.32 -11.68
CA ILE A 301 26.06 -24.82 -11.70
C ILE A 301 26.27 -25.51 -13.05
N VAL A 302 27.25 -25.03 -13.82
CA VAL A 302 27.56 -25.52 -15.17
C VAL A 302 28.86 -26.31 -15.11
N SER A 303 28.76 -27.63 -15.23
CA SER A 303 29.91 -28.52 -15.12
C SER A 303 30.09 -29.34 -16.40
N GLY A 304 31.27 -29.28 -17.00
CA GLY A 304 31.58 -29.99 -18.25
C GLY A 304 31.76 -29.08 -19.47
N SER A 305 31.71 -29.67 -20.66
CA SER A 305 31.93 -29.00 -21.96
C SER A 305 30.78 -29.31 -22.93
N ASN A 306 30.64 -28.51 -24.00
CA ASN A 306 29.59 -28.66 -25.02
C ASN A 306 28.16 -28.51 -24.46
N ILE A 307 27.95 -27.48 -23.62
CA ILE A 307 26.68 -27.22 -22.93
C ILE A 307 26.06 -25.93 -23.47
N THR A 308 24.83 -26.01 -23.96
CA THR A 308 24.02 -24.84 -24.32
C THR A 308 22.86 -24.70 -23.34
N ILE A 309 22.74 -23.54 -22.71
CA ILE A 309 21.72 -23.22 -21.73
C ILE A 309 20.74 -22.23 -22.36
N THR A 310 19.50 -22.64 -22.57
CA THR A 310 18.48 -21.79 -23.19
C THR A 310 17.58 -21.18 -22.14
N ILE A 311 17.35 -19.87 -22.22
CA ILE A 311 16.42 -19.12 -21.37
C ILE A 311 15.20 -18.74 -22.21
N ASN A 312 14.01 -19.17 -21.79
CA ASN A 312 12.77 -18.90 -22.52
C ASN A 312 12.01 -17.67 -21.97
N GLY A 313 11.70 -16.71 -22.85
CA GLY A 313 10.69 -15.65 -22.66
C GLY A 313 11.14 -14.41 -21.88
N PRO A 314 10.36 -13.30 -21.94
CA PRO A 314 10.75 -12.00 -21.41
C PRO A 314 10.56 -11.96 -19.89
N GLY A 315 11.56 -12.44 -19.17
CA GLY A 315 11.65 -12.26 -17.72
C GLY A 315 12.36 -10.95 -17.39
N ASP A 316 11.87 -9.80 -17.84
CA ASP A 316 12.51 -8.52 -17.50
C ASP A 316 12.66 -8.36 -15.98
N GLY A 317 13.84 -7.93 -15.54
CA GLY A 317 14.22 -7.86 -14.12
C GLY A 317 14.63 -9.20 -13.51
N ARG A 318 14.63 -10.31 -14.26
CA ARG A 318 15.05 -11.61 -13.76
C ARG A 318 16.56 -11.76 -13.82
N ASP A 319 17.12 -12.14 -12.68
CA ASP A 319 18.53 -12.43 -12.48
C ASP A 319 18.83 -13.94 -12.53
N TYR A 320 20.03 -14.25 -13.01
CA TYR A 320 20.59 -15.60 -13.06
C TYR A 320 22.02 -15.56 -12.54
N VAL A 321 22.34 -16.55 -11.72
CA VAL A 321 23.69 -16.79 -11.21
C VAL A 321 24.18 -18.09 -11.81
N PHE A 322 25.29 -18.01 -12.54
CA PHE A 322 25.97 -19.16 -13.10
C PHE A 322 27.30 -19.34 -12.39
N SER A 323 27.49 -20.50 -11.77
CA SER A 323 28.81 -20.97 -11.38
C SER A 323 29.29 -21.95 -12.43
N VAL A 324 30.35 -21.59 -13.14
CA VAL A 324 30.81 -22.30 -14.33
C VAL A 324 32.17 -22.90 -14.02
N ASP A 325 32.31 -24.22 -14.13
CA ASP A 325 33.60 -24.91 -13.94
C ASP A 325 34.53 -24.69 -15.13
N ALA A 326 35.71 -25.33 -15.16
CA ALA A 326 36.53 -25.38 -16.37
C ALA A 326 35.84 -26.22 -17.47
N GLY A 327 35.90 -25.78 -18.73
CA GLY A 327 35.26 -26.49 -19.84
C GLY A 327 35.19 -25.68 -21.14
N THR A 328 34.94 -26.34 -22.27
CA THR A 328 34.93 -25.70 -23.61
C THR A 328 33.55 -25.74 -24.26
N ASN A 329 33.33 -24.87 -25.26
CA ASN A 329 32.11 -24.82 -26.08
C ASN A 329 30.82 -24.72 -25.25
N ARG A 330 30.74 -23.70 -24.40
CA ARG A 330 29.58 -23.46 -23.55
C ARG A 330 28.92 -22.13 -23.88
N SER A 331 27.59 -22.09 -23.83
CA SER A 331 26.86 -20.86 -24.14
C SER A 331 25.54 -20.73 -23.39
N ILE A 332 25.11 -19.49 -23.20
CA ILE A 332 23.77 -19.11 -22.73
C ILE A 332 23.05 -18.43 -23.90
N VAL A 333 21.81 -18.82 -24.14
CA VAL A 333 20.99 -18.34 -25.25
C VAL A 333 19.70 -17.73 -24.72
N LEU A 334 19.40 -16.48 -25.11
CA LEU A 334 18.11 -15.83 -24.92
C LEU A 334 17.65 -15.26 -26.26
N GLY A 335 16.62 -15.86 -26.87
CA GLY A 335 16.16 -15.47 -28.20
C GLY A 335 17.29 -15.60 -29.23
N ALA A 336 17.66 -14.48 -29.88
CA ALA A 336 18.77 -14.42 -30.84
C ALA A 336 20.13 -14.13 -30.19
N GLN A 337 20.18 -13.75 -28.91
CA GLN A 337 21.41 -13.43 -28.21
C GLN A 337 22.10 -14.72 -27.74
N VAL A 338 23.41 -14.79 -27.96
CA VAL A 338 24.27 -15.88 -27.50
C VAL A 338 25.44 -15.29 -26.70
N ILE A 339 25.60 -15.75 -25.47
CA ILE A 339 26.74 -15.42 -24.60
C ILE A 339 27.63 -16.66 -24.51
N SER A 340 28.86 -16.57 -25.00
CA SER A 340 29.86 -17.62 -24.83
C SER A 340 30.42 -17.60 -23.40
N LEU A 341 30.44 -18.76 -22.76
CA LEU A 341 30.99 -18.91 -21.42
C LEU A 341 32.51 -19.12 -21.49
N PRO A 342 33.31 -18.49 -20.61
CA PRO A 342 34.76 -18.65 -20.55
C PRO A 342 35.21 -20.10 -20.39
N ILE A 343 36.44 -20.41 -20.83
CA ILE A 343 37.01 -21.75 -20.69
C ILE A 343 37.52 -22.05 -19.28
N THR A 344 37.87 -21.00 -18.55
CA THR A 344 38.30 -21.05 -17.15
C THR A 344 37.08 -21.02 -16.23
N PRO A 345 37.21 -21.55 -15.00
CA PRO A 345 36.16 -21.41 -14.01
C PRO A 345 35.82 -19.94 -13.78
N VAL A 346 34.53 -19.63 -13.73
CA VAL A 346 34.03 -18.28 -13.53
C VAL A 346 32.63 -18.31 -12.94
N ASP A 347 32.35 -17.33 -12.08
CA ASP A 347 30.99 -17.03 -11.68
C ASP A 347 30.49 -15.84 -12.52
N LEU A 348 29.33 -16.01 -13.15
CA LEU A 348 28.69 -14.97 -13.96
C LEU A 348 27.34 -14.63 -13.38
N LYS A 349 27.07 -13.33 -13.31
CA LYS A 349 25.74 -12.82 -12.96
C LYS A 349 25.13 -12.14 -14.16
N LEU A 350 23.96 -12.59 -14.57
CA LEU A 350 23.24 -12.04 -15.71
C LEU A 350 21.87 -11.52 -15.25
N ILE A 351 21.41 -10.42 -15.85
CA ILE A 351 20.04 -9.91 -15.68
C ILE A 351 19.40 -9.70 -17.04
N ILE A 352 18.10 -9.99 -17.15
CA ILE A 352 17.31 -9.65 -18.35
C ILE A 352 16.77 -8.24 -18.21
N ILE A 353 17.09 -7.35 -19.16
CA ILE A 353 16.54 -6.00 -19.26
C ILE A 353 16.09 -5.78 -20.70
N GLY A 354 14.79 -5.49 -20.89
CA GLY A 354 14.22 -5.26 -22.22
C GLY A 354 14.46 -6.45 -23.17
N SER A 355 14.26 -7.68 -22.69
CA SER A 355 14.52 -8.93 -23.43
C SER A 355 15.98 -9.17 -23.85
N THR A 356 16.94 -8.46 -23.27
CA THR A 356 18.38 -8.64 -23.51
C THR A 356 19.07 -9.06 -22.21
N LEU A 357 20.00 -10.02 -22.27
CA LEU A 357 20.86 -10.38 -21.15
C LEU A 357 22.03 -9.39 -21.04
N TYR A 358 22.18 -8.84 -19.84
CA TYR A 358 23.33 -8.04 -19.45
C TYR A 358 24.13 -8.79 -18.39
N GLN A 359 25.43 -8.89 -18.61
CA GLN A 359 26.34 -9.33 -17.55
C GLN A 359 26.52 -8.19 -16.56
N LEU A 360 26.20 -8.46 -15.30
CA LEU A 360 26.51 -7.58 -14.20
C LEU A 360 28.01 -7.71 -13.89
N ALA A 361 28.67 -6.57 -13.64
CA ALA A 361 30.09 -6.59 -13.27
C ALA A 361 30.29 -7.51 -12.06
N GLY A 362 31.20 -8.48 -12.24
CA GLY A 362 31.51 -9.51 -11.24
C GLY A 362 32.31 -8.97 -10.06
#